data_AF-A0A972EFL4-F1
#
_entry.id   AF-A0A972EFL4-F1
#
_cell.length_a   1.000
_cell.length_b   1.000
_cell.length_c   1.000
_cell.angle_alpha   90.00
_cell.angle_beta   90.00
_cell.angle_gamma   90.00
#
_symmetry.space_group_name_H-M   'P 1'
#
loop_
_entity.id
_entity.type
_entity.pdbx_description
1 polymer ?
#
loop_
_entity_poly.entity_id
_entity_poly.type
_entity_poly.pdbx_seq_one_letter_code
_entity_poly.pdbx_strand_id
1 'polypeptide(L)'
;MTKKCTYKNYKLIPFLLIIFILIGCKKGAQKPDISKKENLPKTPKVLTELEDEVLKIMYDLDSVAGIEKAIKEEKALKAKETASIAASAKPIILSKSDKAKKNKKKKESTKKTKEEKQPEATGEDTSTEIKEPVGMQELIMENEIIIPLLEANEVKGSFSESTTTPSDINTVWTKINDNVTKVHKKWNVLEAQLPVEKTSSEKTKDFEKTLNDLTLSVMDKKRLDSIKPANKLTEITANFRGYFDGMGNHDVYKMYYHTRAVILSAATDDYAGAMEHLNEIRKTGDSMRRDLIKKNSEDILKKFELSIEDLEEQLTDKNFYLSQIKAPIVIKNIKLIQDTFETQK
;
A
#
# COMPACT_ATOMS: atom_id res chain seq x y z
N MET A 1 36.04 64.69 -58.84
CA MET A 1 35.41 65.33 -60.02
C MET A 1 35.80 64.48 -61.21
N THR A 2 34.91 63.72 -61.85
CA THR A 2 33.87 64.21 -62.77
C THR A 2 32.77 63.15 -62.92
N LYS A 3 31.54 63.56 -62.67
CA LYS A 3 30.32 62.83 -63.02
C LYS A 3 30.16 62.84 -64.54
N LYS A 4 29.84 61.68 -65.15
CA LYS A 4 29.08 61.64 -66.40
C LYS A 4 27.90 60.71 -66.22
N CYS A 5 26.75 61.34 -66.17
CA CYS A 5 25.42 60.76 -66.22
C CYS A 5 25.05 60.65 -67.70
N THR A 6 24.65 59.48 -68.17
CA THR A 6 23.96 59.34 -69.46
C THR A 6 22.79 58.38 -69.30
N TYR A 7 21.62 58.99 -69.46
CA TYR A 7 20.27 58.46 -69.48
C TYR A 7 20.02 57.65 -70.75
N LYS A 8 19.42 56.45 -70.65
CA LYS A 8 18.54 55.92 -71.71
C LYS A 8 17.68 54.72 -71.27
N ASN A 9 16.39 54.90 -71.52
CA ASN A 9 15.39 53.91 -71.94
C ASN A 9 14.81 52.94 -70.91
N TYR A 10 13.72 53.40 -70.30
CA TYR A 10 12.60 52.58 -69.85
C TYR A 10 12.01 51.79 -71.03
N LYS A 11 12.02 50.46 -70.93
CA LYS A 11 11.03 49.60 -71.56
C LYS A 11 10.36 48.79 -70.47
N LEU A 12 9.02 48.92 -70.42
CA LEU A 12 8.11 48.11 -69.64
C LEU A 12 8.45 46.62 -69.83
N ILE A 13 8.66 45.91 -68.73
CA ILE A 13 8.58 44.45 -68.67
C ILE A 13 7.65 44.12 -67.49
N PRO A 14 6.56 43.37 -67.72
CA PRO A 14 5.46 43.25 -66.78
C PRO A 14 5.80 42.44 -65.54
N PHE A 15 5.25 42.90 -64.43
CA PHE A 15 5.24 42.33 -63.09
C PHE A 15 4.52 40.97 -63.11
N LEU A 16 5.27 39.87 -63.18
CA LEU A 16 4.73 38.52 -63.05
C LEU A 16 4.83 38.09 -61.57
N LEU A 17 3.91 38.64 -60.78
CA LEU A 17 3.58 38.21 -59.42
C LEU A 17 3.06 36.77 -59.48
N ILE A 18 3.94 35.77 -59.34
CA ILE A 18 3.52 34.40 -59.07
C ILE A 18 3.14 34.32 -57.59
N ILE A 19 1.87 34.57 -57.35
CA ILE A 19 1.17 34.24 -56.12
C ILE A 19 1.08 32.71 -56.06
N PHE A 20 1.96 32.05 -55.31
CA PHE A 20 1.76 30.66 -54.88
C PHE A 20 0.77 30.63 -53.72
N ILE A 21 -0.53 30.79 -54.04
CA ILE A 21 -1.60 30.34 -53.15
C ILE A 21 -1.72 28.83 -53.36
N LEU A 22 -1.07 28.05 -52.50
CA LEU A 22 -1.49 26.66 -52.27
C LEU A 22 -2.60 26.68 -51.21
N ILE A 23 -3.83 26.88 -51.68
CA ILE A 23 -5.03 26.39 -51.00
C ILE A 23 -4.99 24.86 -51.13
N GLY A 24 -4.39 24.22 -50.12
CA GLY A 24 -4.62 22.81 -49.83
C GLY A 24 -5.78 22.70 -48.85
N CYS A 25 -7.00 22.59 -49.35
CA CYS A 25 -8.15 22.22 -48.53
C CYS A 25 -8.05 20.76 -48.05
N LYS A 26 -8.21 20.59 -46.74
CA LYS A 26 -8.87 19.45 -46.07
C LYS A 26 -8.35 18.03 -46.38
N LYS A 27 -7.45 17.56 -45.51
CA LYS A 27 -7.71 16.36 -44.70
C LYS A 27 -7.38 16.73 -43.27
N GLY A 28 -8.38 16.71 -42.39
CA GLY A 28 -8.14 16.86 -40.96
C GLY A 28 -7.07 15.85 -40.55
N ALA A 29 -6.11 16.28 -39.74
CA ALA A 29 -5.25 15.37 -39.03
C ALA A 29 -6.17 14.41 -38.27
N GLN A 30 -6.41 13.22 -38.83
CA GLN A 30 -6.86 12.11 -38.03
C GLN A 30 -5.82 11.98 -36.93
N LYS A 31 -6.25 12.19 -35.68
CA LYS A 31 -5.52 11.64 -34.54
C LYS A 31 -5.17 10.19 -34.94
N PRO A 32 -3.93 9.74 -34.71
CA PRO A 32 -3.55 8.37 -35.05
C PRO A 32 -4.63 7.44 -34.49
N ASP A 33 -5.20 6.66 -35.39
CA ASP A 33 -6.24 5.70 -35.06
C ASP A 33 -5.61 4.65 -34.14
N ILE A 34 -5.95 4.73 -32.86
CA ILE A 34 -5.49 3.82 -31.79
C ILE A 34 -5.96 2.37 -32.08
N SER A 35 -6.80 2.14 -33.10
CA SER A 35 -7.25 0.80 -33.49
C SER A 35 -6.23 -0.04 -34.27
N LYS A 36 -5.12 0.54 -34.77
CA LYS A 36 -4.00 -0.28 -35.27
C LYS A 36 -3.15 -0.77 -34.09
N LYS A 37 -3.67 -1.74 -33.34
CA LYS A 37 -2.82 -2.67 -32.58
C LYS A 37 -1.90 -3.34 -33.60
N GLU A 38 -0.64 -2.89 -33.66
CA GLU A 38 0.45 -3.79 -34.07
C GLU A 38 0.31 -5.11 -33.29
N ASN A 39 0.77 -6.22 -33.86
CA ASN A 39 0.85 -7.51 -33.16
C ASN A 39 1.78 -7.39 -31.93
N LEU A 40 1.29 -6.81 -30.84
CA LEU A 40 2.02 -6.69 -29.59
C LEU A 40 2.24 -8.10 -29.01
N PRO A 41 3.42 -8.36 -28.42
CA PRO A 41 3.70 -9.65 -27.78
C PRO A 41 2.76 -9.89 -26.61
N LYS A 42 2.55 -11.16 -26.27
CA LYS A 42 1.77 -11.52 -25.08
C LYS A 42 2.45 -11.01 -23.81
N THR A 43 1.67 -10.53 -22.85
CA THR A 43 2.19 -10.15 -21.53
C THR A 43 2.92 -11.33 -20.88
N PRO A 44 4.19 -11.19 -20.49
CA PRO A 44 4.94 -12.28 -19.89
C PRO A 44 4.49 -12.52 -18.45
N LYS A 45 4.36 -13.80 -18.06
CA LYS A 45 3.89 -14.19 -16.72
C LYS A 45 4.73 -13.56 -15.59
N VAL A 46 6.03 -13.42 -15.81
CA VAL A 46 6.96 -12.84 -14.83
C VAL A 46 6.61 -11.40 -14.45
N LEU A 47 5.95 -10.64 -15.33
CA LEU A 47 5.52 -9.28 -15.03
C LEU A 47 4.41 -9.25 -13.96
N THR A 48 3.46 -10.18 -14.04
CA THR A 48 2.42 -10.34 -13.00
C THR A 48 3.01 -10.90 -11.71
N GLU A 49 3.86 -11.93 -11.80
CA GLU A 49 4.49 -12.49 -10.60
C GLU A 49 5.42 -11.48 -9.88
N LEU A 50 6.03 -10.57 -10.62
CA LEU A 50 6.85 -9.49 -10.06
C LEU A 50 5.97 -8.50 -9.30
N GLU A 51 4.84 -8.11 -9.89
CA GLU A 51 3.86 -7.26 -9.24
C GLU A 51 3.33 -7.90 -7.94
N ASP A 52 2.92 -9.17 -7.98
CA ASP A 52 2.42 -9.88 -6.80
C ASP A 52 3.43 -9.88 -5.65
N GLU A 53 4.73 -10.07 -5.95
CA GLU A 53 5.78 -10.04 -4.94
C GLU A 53 6.00 -8.62 -4.37
N VAL A 54 5.90 -7.59 -5.20
CA VAL A 54 5.95 -6.18 -4.77
C VAL A 54 4.76 -5.84 -3.85
N LEU A 55 3.55 -6.25 -4.22
CA LEU A 55 2.35 -6.05 -3.40
C LEU A 55 2.45 -6.78 -2.05
N LYS A 56 3.01 -7.98 -2.06
CA LYS A 56 3.26 -8.76 -0.85
C LYS A 56 4.28 -8.09 0.09
N ILE A 57 5.35 -7.52 -0.47
CA ILE A 57 6.34 -6.74 0.31
C ILE A 57 5.64 -5.56 0.99
N MET A 58 4.78 -4.84 0.28
CA MET A 58 4.01 -3.74 0.87
C MET A 58 3.10 -4.20 2.02
N TYR A 59 2.42 -5.33 1.88
CA TYR A 59 1.59 -5.91 2.95
C TYR A 59 2.45 -6.22 4.19
N ASP A 60 3.56 -6.93 3.98
CA ASP A 60 4.43 -7.36 5.07
C ASP A 60 5.08 -6.17 5.77
N LEU A 61 5.49 -5.13 5.02
CA LEU A 61 6.00 -3.88 5.56
C LEU A 61 4.94 -3.17 6.42
N ASP A 62 3.70 -3.09 5.95
CA ASP A 62 2.65 -2.39 6.68
C ASP A 62 2.23 -3.15 7.96
N SER A 63 2.37 -4.48 7.96
CA SER A 63 2.14 -5.34 9.13
C SER A 63 3.19 -5.20 10.23
N VAL A 64 4.39 -4.66 9.94
CA VAL A 64 5.53 -4.63 10.87
C VAL A 64 5.17 -4.04 12.23
N ALA A 65 4.45 -2.91 12.26
CA ALA A 65 4.13 -2.19 13.50
C ALA A 65 3.22 -3.03 14.42
N GLY A 66 2.17 -3.63 13.86
CA GLY A 66 1.26 -4.50 14.60
C GLY A 66 1.94 -5.77 15.11
N ILE A 67 2.78 -6.40 14.27
CA ILE A 67 3.56 -7.59 14.68
C ILE A 67 4.56 -7.23 15.79
N GLU A 68 5.24 -6.09 15.70
CA GLU A 68 6.18 -5.65 16.73
C GLU A 68 5.46 -5.41 18.08
N LYS A 69 4.26 -4.83 18.04
CA LYS A 69 3.42 -4.65 19.22
C LYS A 69 3.02 -6.01 19.82
N ALA A 70 2.56 -6.95 18.97
CA ALA A 70 2.21 -8.31 19.40
C ALA A 70 3.39 -9.03 20.09
N ILE A 71 4.60 -8.93 19.52
CA ILE A 71 5.83 -9.50 20.12
C ILE A 71 6.12 -8.90 21.49
N LYS A 72 5.95 -7.58 21.65
CA LYS A 72 6.19 -6.89 22.92
C LYS A 72 5.20 -7.32 23.99
N GLU A 73 3.92 -7.42 23.64
CA GLU A 73 2.85 -7.83 24.56
C GLU A 73 3.04 -9.29 25.02
N GLU A 74 3.33 -10.21 24.08
CA GLU A 74 3.57 -11.61 24.40
C GLU A 74 4.80 -11.81 25.31
N LYS A 75 5.89 -11.06 25.07
CA LYS A 75 7.08 -11.09 25.94
C LYS A 75 6.79 -10.56 27.34
N ALA A 76 5.99 -9.49 27.45
CA ALA A 76 5.61 -8.92 28.74
C ALA A 76 4.74 -9.89 29.56
N LEU A 77 3.83 -10.62 28.91
CA LEU A 77 3.00 -11.64 29.58
C LEU A 77 3.84 -12.79 30.10
N LYS A 78 4.72 -13.38 29.27
CA LYS A 78 5.64 -14.45 29.68
C LYS A 78 6.54 -14.03 30.85
N ALA A 79 7.00 -12.78 30.87
CA ALA A 79 7.80 -12.26 31.98
C ALA A 79 7.00 -12.14 33.28
N LYS A 80 5.73 -11.71 33.22
CA LYS A 80 4.83 -11.63 34.38
C LYS A 80 4.49 -13.02 34.94
N GLU A 81 4.23 -14.00 34.07
CA GLU A 81 3.99 -15.39 34.46
C GLU A 81 5.22 -16.00 35.15
N THR A 82 6.41 -15.78 34.58
CA THR A 82 7.67 -16.29 35.16
C THR A 82 7.93 -15.65 36.54
N ALA A 83 7.62 -14.36 36.71
CA ALA A 83 7.75 -13.67 37.99
C ALA A 83 6.73 -14.14 39.04
N SER A 84 5.48 -14.47 38.67
CA SER A 84 4.48 -14.98 39.61
C SER A 84 4.80 -16.41 40.08
N ILE A 85 5.34 -17.25 39.18
CA ILE A 85 5.79 -18.61 39.51
C ILE A 85 7.01 -18.56 40.46
N ALA A 86 7.96 -17.65 40.24
CA ALA A 86 9.10 -17.46 41.13
C ALA A 86 8.71 -16.90 42.51
N ALA A 87 7.69 -16.05 42.58
CA ALA A 87 7.19 -15.50 43.85
C ALA A 87 6.45 -16.55 44.71
N SER A 88 5.77 -17.52 44.08
CA SER A 88 5.12 -18.64 44.77
C SER A 88 6.09 -19.75 45.24
N ALA A 89 7.36 -19.73 44.80
CA ALA A 89 8.36 -20.76 45.09
C ALA A 89 9.33 -20.40 46.23
N LYS A 90 8.89 -19.72 47.30
CA LYS A 90 9.71 -19.55 48.52
C LYS A 90 9.85 -20.88 49.29
N PRO A 91 11.06 -21.24 49.80
CA PRO A 91 11.29 -22.53 50.41
C PRO A 91 10.69 -22.63 51.82
N ILE A 92 10.03 -23.76 52.10
CA ILE A 92 9.65 -24.19 53.45
C ILE A 92 10.93 -24.42 54.26
N ILE A 93 11.24 -23.50 55.19
CA ILE A 93 12.29 -23.72 56.18
C ILE A 93 11.76 -24.76 57.18
N LEU A 94 12.37 -25.95 57.13
CA LEU A 94 12.14 -27.06 58.05
C LEU A 94 12.77 -26.73 59.42
N SER A 95 11.98 -26.23 60.38
CA SER A 95 12.43 -26.13 61.77
C SER A 95 12.25 -27.49 62.48
N LYS A 96 13.37 -28.19 62.74
CA LYS A 96 13.41 -29.35 63.65
C LYS A 96 13.68 -28.90 65.09
N SER A 97 12.81 -29.39 65.97
CA SER A 97 12.79 -29.48 67.45
C SER A 97 13.89 -28.86 68.31
N ASP A 98 13.46 -28.27 69.43
CA ASP A 98 13.83 -28.82 70.74
C ASP A 98 12.80 -28.55 71.87
N LYS A 99 12.74 -29.50 72.81
CA LYS A 99 11.75 -29.70 73.89
C LYS A 99 11.92 -28.70 75.05
N ALA A 100 10.83 -28.34 75.75
CA ALA A 100 10.54 -28.78 77.14
C ALA A 100 9.47 -27.95 77.91
N LYS A 101 8.47 -28.69 78.43
CA LYS A 101 7.84 -28.64 79.78
C LYS A 101 7.10 -27.38 80.31
N LYS A 102 5.84 -27.68 80.67
CA LYS A 102 5.13 -27.50 81.97
C LYS A 102 4.22 -26.27 82.18
N ASN A 103 2.93 -26.63 82.37
CA ASN A 103 2.04 -26.34 83.50
C ASN A 103 1.03 -25.17 83.46
N LYS A 104 -0.25 -25.61 83.53
CA LYS A 104 -1.34 -25.27 84.49
C LYS A 104 -2.20 -24.00 84.29
N LYS A 105 -3.51 -24.31 84.18
CA LYS A 105 -4.71 -23.74 84.88
C LYS A 105 -5.08 -22.28 84.56
N LYS A 106 -6.34 -21.82 84.63
CA LYS A 106 -7.74 -22.32 84.67
C LYS A 106 -8.61 -21.05 84.83
N LYS A 107 -9.86 -21.09 84.37
CA LYS A 107 -11.03 -20.23 84.70
C LYS A 107 -11.13 -18.87 83.96
N GLU A 108 -12.17 -18.55 83.19
CA GLU A 108 -13.65 -18.57 83.39
C GLU A 108 -14.16 -17.31 84.11
N SER A 109 -14.83 -16.40 83.38
CA SER A 109 -16.16 -15.82 83.70
C SER A 109 -16.53 -14.58 82.85
N THR A 110 -17.48 -14.81 81.94
CA THR A 110 -18.77 -14.14 81.68
C THR A 110 -19.09 -12.72 82.21
N LYS A 111 -19.43 -11.79 81.29
CA LYS A 111 -20.69 -10.99 81.20
C LYS A 111 -20.60 -10.01 79.99
N LYS A 112 -21.43 -10.12 78.94
CA LYS A 112 -22.75 -9.44 78.72
C LYS A 112 -22.65 -7.91 78.89
N THR A 113 -23.06 -7.01 78.00
CA THR A 113 -23.78 -6.93 76.70
C THR A 113 -23.54 -5.45 76.27
N LYS A 114 -23.49 -4.98 75.02
CA LYS A 114 -24.60 -4.77 74.08
C LYS A 114 -24.07 -3.88 72.92
N GLU A 115 -24.52 -4.18 71.69
CA GLU A 115 -24.86 -3.25 70.58
C GLU A 115 -23.78 -2.25 70.12
N GLU A 116 -23.45 -2.04 68.84
CA GLU A 116 -24.08 -2.35 67.55
C GLU A 116 -23.13 -1.79 66.47
N LYS A 117 -22.90 -2.54 65.39
CA LYS A 117 -22.65 -2.10 63.98
C LYS A 117 -21.78 -3.10 63.23
N GLN A 118 -22.50 -3.97 62.54
CA GLN A 118 -22.11 -4.62 61.31
C GLN A 118 -21.82 -3.52 60.26
N PRO A 119 -20.70 -3.64 59.52
CA PRO A 119 -20.85 -3.70 58.08
C PRO A 119 -20.45 -5.08 57.57
N GLU A 120 -21.30 -5.56 56.68
CA GLU A 120 -21.13 -6.75 55.87
C GLU A 120 -19.82 -6.72 55.08
N ALA A 121 -19.37 -7.93 54.77
CA ALA A 121 -18.21 -8.23 53.97
C ALA A 121 -18.25 -7.48 52.63
N THR A 122 -17.37 -6.49 52.47
CA THR A 122 -16.77 -6.20 51.17
C THR A 122 -15.83 -7.35 50.87
N GLY A 123 -16.32 -8.31 50.10
CA GLY A 123 -15.46 -9.17 49.29
C GLY A 123 -14.63 -8.25 48.40
N GLU A 124 -13.36 -8.09 48.76
CA GLU A 124 -12.37 -7.47 47.90
C GLU A 124 -12.10 -8.50 46.80
N ASP A 125 -12.94 -8.44 45.78
CA ASP A 125 -12.80 -9.11 44.51
C ASP A 125 -11.55 -8.53 43.84
N THR A 126 -10.39 -9.03 44.26
CA THR A 126 -9.12 -8.89 43.52
C THR A 126 -9.12 -9.92 42.41
N SER A 127 -10.14 -9.88 41.57
CA SER A 127 -10.02 -10.33 40.18
C SER A 127 -9.11 -9.32 39.49
N THR A 128 -7.80 -9.52 39.60
CA THR A 128 -6.89 -9.08 38.53
C THR A 128 -7.36 -9.79 37.27
N GLU A 129 -8.26 -9.14 36.55
CA GLU A 129 -8.69 -9.50 35.22
C GLU A 129 -7.43 -9.47 34.35
N ILE A 130 -6.82 -10.65 34.15
CA ILE A 130 -5.77 -10.82 33.16
C ILE A 130 -6.50 -10.63 31.84
N LYS A 131 -6.50 -9.39 31.31
CA LYS A 131 -6.97 -9.14 29.95
C LYS A 131 -6.26 -10.13 29.03
N GLU A 132 -7.04 -10.96 28.35
CA GLU A 132 -6.50 -11.84 27.31
C GLU A 132 -5.71 -10.99 26.30
N PRO A 133 -4.57 -11.48 25.79
CA PRO A 133 -3.78 -10.75 24.82
C PRO A 133 -4.62 -10.44 23.59
N VAL A 134 -4.54 -9.19 23.14
CA VAL A 134 -5.09 -8.78 21.84
C VAL A 134 -4.36 -9.59 20.75
N GLY A 135 -5.12 -10.20 19.85
CA GLY A 135 -4.55 -11.06 18.81
C GLY A 135 -3.66 -10.28 17.85
N MET A 136 -2.61 -10.90 17.31
CA MET A 136 -1.69 -10.24 16.37
C MET A 136 -2.41 -9.59 15.19
N GLN A 137 -3.41 -10.27 14.62
CA GLN A 137 -4.20 -9.73 13.52
C GLN A 137 -4.93 -8.44 13.90
N GLU A 138 -5.50 -8.37 15.10
CA GLU A 138 -6.16 -7.16 15.59
C GLU A 138 -5.15 -6.01 15.76
N LEU A 139 -3.94 -6.30 16.23
CA LEU A 139 -2.86 -5.31 16.33
C LEU A 139 -2.32 -4.85 14.98
N ILE A 140 -2.33 -5.72 13.96
CA ILE A 140 -2.03 -5.34 12.57
C ILE A 140 -3.09 -4.35 12.07
N MET A 141 -4.37 -4.70 12.23
CA MET A 141 -5.48 -3.84 11.81
C MET A 141 -5.49 -2.47 12.50
N GLU A 142 -5.02 -2.39 13.76
CA GLU A 142 -4.92 -1.11 14.48
C GLU A 142 -3.83 -0.18 13.92
N ASN A 143 -2.80 -0.72 13.25
CA ASN A 143 -1.59 0.02 12.86
C ASN A 143 -1.35 0.07 11.34
N GLU A 144 -2.30 -0.41 10.54
CA GLU A 144 -2.19 -0.48 9.09
C GLU A 144 -2.48 0.86 8.40
N ILE A 145 -1.84 1.06 7.24
CA ILE A 145 -2.04 2.23 6.38
C ILE A 145 -2.68 1.81 5.06
N ILE A 146 -2.10 0.79 4.40
CA ILE A 146 -2.46 0.35 3.05
C ILE A 146 -2.97 -1.09 2.98
N ILE A 147 -2.88 -1.91 4.04
CA ILE A 147 -3.44 -3.28 4.04
C ILE A 147 -4.90 -3.33 3.56
N PRO A 148 -5.83 -2.43 3.97
CA PRO A 148 -7.20 -2.45 3.46
C PRO A 148 -7.30 -2.34 1.94
N LEU A 149 -6.39 -1.57 1.32
CA LEU A 149 -6.32 -1.40 -0.13
C LEU A 149 -5.71 -2.64 -0.80
N LEU A 150 -4.76 -3.29 -0.13
CA LEU A 150 -4.15 -4.54 -0.62
C LEU A 150 -5.14 -5.69 -0.55
N GLU A 151 -5.90 -5.83 0.53
CA GLU A 151 -6.95 -6.86 0.67
C GLU A 151 -8.12 -6.63 -0.27
N ALA A 152 -8.50 -5.37 -0.51
CA ALA A 152 -9.46 -5.01 -1.55
C ALA A 152 -8.97 -5.39 -2.97
N ASN A 153 -7.66 -5.50 -3.16
CA ASN A 153 -7.01 -6.02 -4.36
C ASN A 153 -6.66 -7.52 -4.26
N GLU A 154 -7.23 -8.24 -3.28
CA GLU A 154 -7.04 -9.68 -3.04
C GLU A 154 -5.59 -10.09 -2.75
N VAL A 155 -4.78 -9.15 -2.24
CA VAL A 155 -3.39 -9.39 -1.84
C VAL A 155 -3.33 -9.83 -0.39
N LYS A 156 -2.51 -10.84 -0.11
CA LYS A 156 -2.19 -11.32 1.23
C LYS A 156 -0.68 -11.31 1.49
N GLY A 157 -0.30 -10.93 2.71
CA GLY A 157 1.09 -10.97 3.17
C GLY A 157 1.58 -12.37 3.52
N SER A 158 2.85 -12.46 3.92
CA SER A 158 3.46 -13.65 4.51
C SER A 158 2.88 -14.00 5.88
N PHE A 159 2.32 -13.01 6.60
CA PHE A 159 1.86 -13.17 7.99
C PHE A 159 0.33 -13.10 8.16
N SER A 160 -0.42 -12.86 7.09
CA SER A 160 -1.88 -12.63 7.14
C SER A 160 -2.67 -13.82 7.71
N GLU A 161 -2.17 -15.05 7.53
CA GLU A 161 -2.82 -16.28 8.00
C GLU A 161 -2.09 -16.91 9.21
N SER A 162 -1.05 -16.26 9.73
CA SER A 162 -0.25 -16.78 10.84
C SER A 162 -1.00 -16.62 12.16
N THR A 163 -1.33 -17.71 12.84
CA THR A 163 -1.95 -17.67 14.18
C THR A 163 -0.94 -17.49 15.31
N THR A 164 0.36 -17.58 15.00
CA THR A 164 1.45 -17.52 15.98
C THR A 164 2.33 -16.31 15.75
N THR A 165 2.63 -15.58 16.81
CA THR A 165 3.60 -14.48 16.80
C THR A 165 5.00 -14.96 16.43
N PRO A 166 5.70 -14.28 15.49
CA PRO A 166 7.12 -14.52 15.28
C PRO A 166 7.92 -14.36 16.58
N SER A 167 9.01 -15.12 16.74
CA SER A 167 9.86 -15.04 17.94
C SER A 167 10.40 -13.63 18.22
N ASP A 168 10.71 -12.92 17.15
CA ASP A 168 11.25 -11.58 17.16
C ASP A 168 11.04 -10.89 15.82
N ILE A 169 11.18 -9.56 15.83
CA ILE A 169 10.90 -8.73 14.66
C ILE A 169 11.90 -8.92 13.52
N ASN A 170 13.11 -9.44 13.78
CA ASN A 170 14.07 -9.70 12.70
C ASN A 170 13.61 -10.85 11.80
N THR A 171 12.80 -11.78 12.31
CA THR A 171 12.19 -12.83 11.49
C THR A 171 11.28 -12.22 10.41
N VAL A 172 10.52 -11.18 10.77
CA VAL A 172 9.68 -10.43 9.83
C VAL A 172 10.54 -9.72 8.78
N TRP A 173 11.56 -8.96 9.21
CA TRP A 173 12.47 -8.26 8.29
C TRP A 173 13.26 -9.19 7.37
N THR A 174 13.67 -10.36 7.86
CA THR A 174 14.32 -11.40 7.05
C THR A 174 13.38 -11.88 5.95
N LYS A 175 12.10 -12.11 6.29
CA LYS A 175 11.10 -12.51 5.30
C LYS A 175 10.85 -11.44 4.23
N ILE A 176 10.83 -10.17 4.62
CA ILE A 176 10.69 -9.05 3.68
C ILE A 176 11.90 -8.99 2.75
N ASN A 177 13.13 -9.13 3.28
CA ASN A 177 14.36 -9.18 2.48
C ASN A 177 14.39 -10.36 1.49
N ASP A 178 13.89 -11.53 1.89
CA ASP A 178 13.75 -12.68 0.99
C ASP A 178 12.81 -12.35 -0.18
N ASN A 179 11.71 -11.67 0.10
CA ASN A 179 10.76 -11.24 -0.93
C ASN A 179 11.39 -10.19 -1.86
N VAL A 180 12.12 -9.19 -1.34
CA VAL A 180 12.90 -8.23 -2.14
C VAL A 180 13.90 -8.94 -3.06
N THR A 181 14.59 -9.96 -2.56
CA THR A 181 15.52 -10.78 -3.34
C THR A 181 14.82 -11.50 -4.51
N LYS A 182 13.58 -11.95 -4.32
CA LYS A 182 12.79 -12.52 -5.42
C LYS A 182 12.41 -11.47 -6.46
N VAL A 183 12.10 -10.24 -6.06
CA VAL A 183 11.84 -9.14 -7.00
C VAL A 183 13.07 -8.90 -7.89
N HIS A 184 14.28 -8.85 -7.33
CA HIS A 184 15.54 -8.78 -8.10
C HIS A 184 15.66 -9.92 -9.12
N LYS A 185 15.40 -11.16 -8.70
CA LYS A 185 15.46 -12.33 -9.61
C LYS A 185 14.43 -12.24 -10.73
N LYS A 186 13.21 -11.81 -10.43
CA LYS A 186 12.13 -11.64 -11.42
C LYS A 186 12.42 -10.48 -12.35
N TRP A 187 13.00 -9.39 -11.85
CA TRP A 187 13.43 -8.27 -12.68
C TRP A 187 14.44 -8.72 -13.73
N ASN A 188 15.49 -9.45 -13.34
CA ASN A 188 16.49 -9.96 -14.28
C ASN A 188 15.87 -10.82 -15.41
N VAL A 189 14.80 -11.57 -15.10
CA VAL A 189 14.06 -12.34 -16.12
C VAL A 189 13.19 -11.43 -16.99
N LEU A 190 12.47 -10.48 -16.39
CA LEU A 190 11.59 -9.55 -17.09
C LEU A 190 12.39 -8.65 -18.04
N GLU A 191 13.51 -8.09 -17.58
CA GLU A 191 14.36 -7.18 -18.33
C GLU A 191 14.81 -7.81 -19.66
N ALA A 192 15.22 -9.08 -19.63
CA ALA A 192 15.59 -9.82 -20.83
C ALA A 192 14.43 -10.08 -21.81
N GLN A 193 13.17 -9.95 -21.35
CA GLN A 193 11.96 -10.17 -22.14
C GLN A 193 11.32 -8.85 -22.61
N LEU A 194 11.80 -7.69 -22.15
CA LEU A 194 11.28 -6.40 -22.58
C LEU A 194 11.65 -6.15 -24.06
N PRO A 195 10.73 -5.61 -24.89
CA PRO A 195 11.05 -5.29 -26.27
C PRO A 195 12.11 -4.17 -26.31
N VAL A 196 13.34 -4.49 -26.74
CA VAL A 196 14.50 -3.58 -26.75
C VAL A 196 14.21 -2.30 -27.54
N GLU A 197 13.47 -2.41 -28.64
CA GLU A 197 13.10 -1.28 -29.50
C GLU A 197 12.11 -0.30 -28.84
N LYS A 198 11.32 -0.78 -27.86
CA LYS A 198 10.28 -0.01 -27.18
C LYS A 198 10.69 0.44 -25.78
N THR A 199 11.75 -0.15 -25.23
CA THR A 199 12.21 0.10 -23.87
C THR A 199 13.47 0.95 -23.89
N SER A 200 13.36 2.22 -23.47
CA SER A 200 14.55 3.05 -23.30
C SER A 200 15.39 2.56 -22.12
N SER A 201 16.71 2.64 -22.24
CA SER A 201 17.65 2.36 -21.13
C SER A 201 17.34 3.19 -19.88
N GLU A 202 16.71 4.35 -20.02
CA GLU A 202 16.30 5.20 -18.90
C GLU A 202 15.19 4.55 -18.06
N LYS A 203 14.20 3.88 -18.69
CA LYS A 203 13.10 3.24 -17.96
C LYS A 203 13.54 1.98 -17.21
N THR A 204 14.46 1.20 -17.76
CA THR A 204 15.04 0.06 -17.04
C THR A 204 15.88 0.53 -15.85
N LYS A 205 16.68 1.59 -16.05
CA LYS A 205 17.44 2.24 -14.95
C LYS A 205 16.54 2.80 -13.85
N ASP A 206 15.38 3.37 -14.19
CA ASP A 206 14.42 3.86 -13.19
C ASP A 206 13.87 2.72 -12.32
N PHE A 207 13.57 1.58 -12.94
CA PHE A 207 13.19 0.37 -12.20
C PHE A 207 14.32 -0.08 -11.27
N GLU A 208 15.54 -0.26 -11.79
CA GLU A 208 16.70 -0.70 -11.02
C GLU A 208 17.01 0.23 -9.85
N LYS A 209 16.98 1.55 -10.09
CA LYS A 209 17.18 2.54 -9.04
C LYS A 209 16.12 2.42 -7.97
N THR A 210 14.84 2.33 -8.35
CA THR A 210 13.73 2.21 -7.40
C THR A 210 13.83 0.91 -6.58
N LEU A 211 14.23 -0.20 -7.22
CA LEU A 211 14.42 -1.48 -6.54
C LEU A 211 15.62 -1.44 -5.58
N ASN A 212 16.70 -0.73 -5.94
CA ASN A 212 17.82 -0.48 -5.04
C ASN A 212 17.40 0.38 -3.84
N ASP A 213 16.61 1.43 -4.06
CA ASP A 213 16.07 2.29 -3.00
C ASP A 213 15.21 1.45 -2.02
N LEU A 214 14.33 0.57 -2.54
CA LEU A 214 13.57 -0.39 -1.74
C LEU A 214 14.48 -1.33 -0.94
N THR A 215 15.53 -1.86 -1.57
CA THR A 215 16.45 -2.80 -0.92
C THR A 215 17.15 -2.13 0.26
N LEU A 216 17.69 -0.93 0.05
CA LEU A 216 18.40 -0.17 1.08
C LEU A 216 17.46 0.23 2.23
N SER A 217 16.24 0.69 1.94
CA SER A 217 15.29 1.09 2.97
C SER A 217 14.80 -0.09 3.81
N VAL A 218 14.63 -1.28 3.21
CA VAL A 218 14.27 -2.51 3.93
C VAL A 218 15.43 -3.00 4.80
N MET A 219 16.67 -2.94 4.30
CA MET A 219 17.86 -3.27 5.09
C MET A 219 18.01 -2.34 6.31
N ASP A 220 17.72 -1.06 6.13
CA ASP A 220 17.68 -0.05 7.19
C ASP A 220 16.44 -0.16 8.10
N LYS A 221 15.52 -1.09 7.81
CA LYS A 221 14.26 -1.31 8.54
C LYS A 221 13.35 -0.08 8.60
N LYS A 222 13.40 0.77 7.57
CA LYS A 222 12.58 1.98 7.47
C LYS A 222 11.23 1.64 6.84
N ARG A 223 10.24 1.34 7.68
CA ARG A 223 8.91 0.87 7.26
C ARG A 223 8.27 1.72 6.16
N LEU A 224 7.93 2.98 6.47
CA LEU A 224 7.22 3.88 5.54
C LEU A 224 8.08 4.23 4.32
N ASP A 225 9.37 4.45 4.52
CA ASP A 225 10.30 4.77 3.43
C ASP A 225 10.51 3.59 2.48
N SER A 226 10.18 2.36 2.90
CA SER A 226 10.21 1.17 2.05
C SER A 226 8.91 0.95 1.27
N ILE A 227 7.77 1.35 1.83
CA ILE A 227 6.48 1.20 1.14
C ILE A 227 6.41 2.10 -0.10
N LYS A 228 6.95 3.33 -0.03
CA LYS A 228 6.96 4.27 -1.16
C LYS A 228 7.65 3.74 -2.42
N PRO A 229 8.92 3.29 -2.39
CA PRO A 229 9.58 2.71 -3.55
C PRO A 229 8.93 1.40 -3.98
N ALA A 230 8.42 0.57 -3.05
CA ALA A 230 7.64 -0.61 -3.43
C ALA A 230 6.40 -0.24 -4.26
N ASN A 231 5.61 0.75 -3.83
CA ASN A 231 4.47 1.23 -4.61
C ASN A 231 4.90 1.85 -5.95
N LYS A 232 6.03 2.58 -5.97
CA LYS A 232 6.58 3.16 -7.22
C LYS A 232 6.94 2.08 -8.24
N LEU A 233 7.40 0.90 -7.82
CA LEU A 233 7.64 -0.23 -8.72
C LEU A 233 6.35 -0.63 -9.47
N THR A 234 5.17 -0.58 -8.83
CA THR A 234 3.87 -0.82 -9.51
C THR A 234 3.63 0.16 -10.66
N GLU A 235 3.98 1.44 -10.51
CA GLU A 235 3.82 2.42 -11.59
C GLU A 235 4.77 2.13 -12.77
N ILE A 236 6.02 1.78 -12.45
CA ILE A 236 7.04 1.49 -13.46
C ILE A 236 6.67 0.20 -14.21
N THR A 237 6.22 -0.85 -13.50
CA THR A 237 5.75 -2.10 -14.10
C THR A 237 4.49 -1.88 -14.93
N ALA A 238 3.58 -1.00 -14.50
CA ALA A 238 2.43 -0.59 -15.30
C ALA A 238 2.88 -0.03 -16.64
N ASN A 239 3.89 0.85 -16.68
CA ASN A 239 4.43 1.37 -17.94
C ASN A 239 4.98 0.28 -18.86
N PHE A 240 5.58 -0.78 -18.31
CA PHE A 240 6.03 -1.93 -19.11
C PHE A 240 4.85 -2.74 -19.68
N ARG A 241 3.71 -2.83 -18.98
CA ARG A 241 2.49 -3.49 -19.50
C ARG A 241 2.01 -2.87 -20.81
N GLY A 242 2.25 -1.57 -21.02
CA GLY A 242 1.93 -0.87 -22.27
C GLY A 242 2.68 -1.38 -23.51
N TYR A 243 3.71 -2.22 -23.35
CA TYR A 243 4.45 -2.83 -24.46
C TYR A 243 3.88 -4.18 -24.91
N PHE A 244 2.91 -4.72 -24.19
CA PHE A 244 2.33 -6.04 -24.41
C PHE A 244 0.85 -5.95 -24.77
N ASP A 245 0.29 -7.09 -25.20
CA ASP A 245 -1.15 -7.22 -25.40
C ASP A 245 -1.93 -7.05 -24.09
N GLY A 246 -3.18 -6.58 -24.21
CA GLY A 246 -4.08 -6.34 -23.07
C GLY A 246 -4.58 -4.90 -23.06
N MET A 247 -5.83 -4.71 -23.49
CA MET A 247 -6.48 -3.40 -23.44
C MET A 247 -6.60 -2.96 -21.97
N GLY A 248 -6.27 -1.70 -21.66
CA GLY A 248 -6.40 -1.15 -20.30
C GLY A 248 -5.44 -1.72 -19.25
N ASN A 249 -4.59 -2.69 -19.61
CA ASN A 249 -3.66 -3.36 -18.68
C ASN A 249 -2.61 -2.39 -18.11
N HIS A 250 -2.22 -1.36 -18.85
CA HIS A 250 -1.34 -0.32 -18.32
C HIS A 250 -2.08 0.64 -17.38
N ASP A 251 -3.23 1.14 -17.83
CA ASP A 251 -3.98 2.19 -17.16
C ASP A 251 -4.53 1.74 -15.80
N VAL A 252 -5.05 0.51 -15.72
CA VAL A 252 -5.56 -0.08 -14.47
C VAL A 252 -4.47 -0.15 -13.40
N TYR A 253 -3.26 -0.60 -13.76
CA TYR A 253 -2.17 -0.72 -12.78
C TYR A 253 -1.64 0.64 -12.33
N LYS A 254 -1.70 1.67 -13.19
CA LYS A 254 -1.47 3.06 -12.78
C LYS A 254 -2.50 3.54 -11.78
N MET A 255 -3.78 3.22 -12.00
CA MET A 255 -4.83 3.57 -11.03
C MET A 255 -4.60 2.88 -9.67
N TYR A 256 -4.15 1.63 -9.65
CA TYR A 256 -3.77 0.95 -8.39
C TYR A 256 -2.62 1.65 -7.67
N TYR A 257 -1.55 2.00 -8.39
CA TYR A 257 -0.44 2.79 -7.84
C TYR A 257 -0.93 4.09 -7.20
N HIS A 258 -1.67 4.90 -7.95
CA HIS A 258 -2.12 6.20 -7.48
C HIS A 258 -3.09 6.07 -6.30
N THR A 259 -3.99 5.08 -6.29
CA THR A 259 -4.93 4.87 -5.18
C THR A 259 -4.19 4.59 -3.87
N ARG A 260 -3.11 3.78 -3.91
CA ARG A 260 -2.25 3.57 -2.73
C ARG A 260 -1.49 4.84 -2.36
N ALA A 261 -1.01 5.58 -3.36
CA ALA A 261 -0.26 6.81 -3.16
C ALA A 261 -1.10 7.94 -2.53
N VAL A 262 -2.41 7.99 -2.79
CA VAL A 262 -3.37 8.87 -2.08
C VAL A 262 -3.25 8.66 -0.56
N ILE A 263 -3.38 7.40 -0.13
CA ILE A 263 -3.38 7.06 1.30
C ILE A 263 -1.99 7.21 1.91
N LEU A 264 -0.92 6.86 1.20
CA LEU A 264 0.45 7.07 1.67
C LEU A 264 0.79 8.55 1.86
N SER A 265 0.27 9.42 1.00
CA SER A 265 0.48 10.88 1.10
C SER A 265 -0.32 11.45 2.27
N ALA A 266 -1.61 11.09 2.38
CA ALA A 266 -2.47 11.49 3.49
C ALA A 266 -1.95 11.01 4.86
N ALA A 267 -1.36 9.81 4.93
CA ALA A 267 -0.71 9.29 6.14
C ALA A 267 0.51 10.11 6.59
N THR A 268 1.05 10.94 5.72
CA THR A 268 2.14 11.89 6.00
C THR A 268 1.68 13.34 6.01
N ASP A 269 0.39 13.59 6.20
CA ASP A 269 -0.28 14.90 6.16
C ASP A 269 -0.14 15.68 4.84
N ASP A 270 0.28 15.00 3.77
CA ASP A 270 0.38 15.56 2.42
C ASP A 270 -0.92 15.36 1.64
N TYR A 271 -1.96 16.09 2.04
CA TYR A 271 -3.26 16.07 1.37
C TYR A 271 -3.23 16.72 -0.03
N ALA A 272 -2.27 17.60 -0.29
CA ALA A 272 -2.08 18.18 -1.62
C ALA A 272 -1.57 17.11 -2.60
N GLY A 273 -0.51 16.37 -2.23
CA GLY A 273 -0.02 15.23 -3.00
C GLY A 273 -1.06 14.11 -3.11
N ALA A 274 -1.84 13.88 -2.05
CA ALA A 274 -2.96 12.94 -2.11
C ALA A 274 -3.99 13.34 -3.18
N MET A 275 -4.35 14.63 -3.25
CA MET A 275 -5.28 15.15 -4.26
C MET A 275 -4.70 15.08 -5.67
N GLU A 276 -3.39 15.31 -5.84
CA GLU A 276 -2.70 15.14 -7.12
C GLU A 276 -2.82 13.70 -7.64
N HIS A 277 -2.58 12.71 -6.77
CA HIS A 277 -2.76 11.30 -7.12
C HIS A 277 -4.22 10.97 -7.45
N LEU A 278 -5.19 11.50 -6.70
CA LEU A 278 -6.60 11.30 -7.00
C LEU A 278 -7.00 11.86 -8.37
N ASN A 279 -6.44 13.01 -8.73
CA ASN A 279 -6.63 13.62 -10.05
C ASN A 279 -6.08 12.76 -11.18
N GLU A 280 -4.93 12.10 -10.99
CA GLU A 280 -4.41 11.16 -11.99
C GLU A 280 -5.33 9.94 -12.16
N ILE A 281 -5.87 9.38 -11.06
CA ILE A 281 -6.87 8.29 -11.13
C ILE A 281 -8.08 8.72 -11.96
N ARG A 282 -8.61 9.92 -11.70
CA ARG A 282 -9.77 10.47 -12.43
C ARG A 282 -9.48 10.65 -13.92
N LYS A 283 -8.33 11.24 -14.27
CA LYS A 283 -7.90 11.41 -15.67
C LYS A 283 -7.76 10.08 -16.40
N THR A 284 -7.17 9.08 -15.74
CA THR A 284 -7.03 7.74 -16.31
C THR A 284 -8.40 7.10 -16.54
N GLY A 285 -9.31 7.14 -15.56
CA GLY A 285 -10.67 6.64 -15.73
C GLY A 285 -11.45 7.34 -16.86
N ASP A 286 -11.33 8.67 -16.96
CA ASP A 286 -11.94 9.45 -18.04
C ASP A 286 -11.43 9.04 -19.43
N SER A 287 -10.16 8.69 -19.54
CA SER A 287 -9.59 8.20 -20.80
C SER A 287 -10.20 6.86 -21.24
N MET A 288 -10.62 6.03 -20.29
CA MET A 288 -11.22 4.71 -20.51
C MET A 288 -12.74 4.76 -20.70
N ARG A 289 -13.39 5.89 -20.35
CA ARG A 289 -14.85 6.11 -20.40
C ARG A 289 -15.52 5.59 -21.67
N ARG A 290 -15.01 5.99 -22.84
CA ARG A 290 -15.61 5.59 -24.11
C ARG A 290 -15.55 4.08 -24.33
N ASP A 291 -14.47 3.44 -23.91
CA ASP A 291 -14.26 2.02 -24.14
C ASP A 291 -15.09 1.19 -23.17
N LEU A 292 -15.30 1.68 -21.94
CA LEU A 292 -16.27 1.13 -20.98
C LEU A 292 -17.72 1.24 -21.48
N ILE A 293 -18.12 2.39 -22.04
CA ILE A 293 -19.46 2.57 -22.65
C ILE A 293 -19.66 1.60 -23.82
N LYS A 294 -18.67 1.47 -24.72
CA LYS A 294 -18.74 0.50 -25.83
C LYS A 294 -18.87 -0.96 -25.35
N LYS A 295 -18.44 -1.25 -24.13
CA LYS A 295 -18.53 -2.55 -23.48
C LYS A 295 -19.80 -2.73 -22.63
N ASN A 296 -20.74 -1.79 -22.69
CA ASN A 296 -21.97 -1.76 -21.89
C ASN A 296 -21.68 -1.84 -20.37
N SER A 297 -20.64 -1.14 -19.92
CA SER A 297 -20.17 -1.15 -18.53
C SER A 297 -20.34 0.22 -17.86
N GLU A 298 -21.42 0.93 -18.21
CA GLU A 298 -21.75 2.25 -17.67
C GLU A 298 -21.99 2.22 -16.15
N ASP A 299 -22.52 1.13 -15.62
CA ASP A 299 -22.73 0.99 -14.17
C ASP A 299 -21.39 0.88 -13.42
N ILE A 300 -20.41 0.18 -13.98
CA ILE A 300 -19.05 0.07 -13.43
C ILE A 300 -18.37 1.44 -13.47
N LEU A 301 -18.47 2.15 -14.60
CA LEU A 301 -17.97 3.52 -14.71
C LEU A 301 -18.60 4.43 -13.65
N LYS A 302 -19.92 4.36 -13.46
CA LYS A 302 -20.62 5.21 -12.49
C LYS A 302 -20.20 4.90 -11.04
N LYS A 303 -20.03 3.61 -10.69
CA LYS A 303 -19.50 3.20 -9.38
C LYS A 303 -18.11 3.76 -9.13
N PHE A 304 -17.23 3.67 -10.13
CA PHE A 304 -15.88 4.22 -10.07
C PHE A 304 -15.91 5.74 -9.83
N GLU A 305 -16.66 6.50 -10.62
CA GLU A 305 -16.79 7.96 -10.47
C GLU A 305 -17.27 8.36 -9.07
N LEU A 306 -18.35 7.74 -8.59
CA LEU A 306 -18.88 8.01 -7.26
C LEU A 306 -17.86 7.69 -6.16
N SER A 307 -17.09 6.60 -6.29
CA SER A 307 -16.06 6.29 -5.30
C SER A 307 -14.89 7.28 -5.28
N ILE A 308 -14.60 7.93 -6.42
CA ILE A 308 -13.60 9.01 -6.50
C ILE A 308 -14.12 10.28 -5.84
N GLU A 309 -15.37 10.65 -6.12
CA GLU A 309 -16.05 11.80 -5.48
C GLU A 309 -16.10 11.63 -3.95
N ASP A 310 -16.52 10.46 -3.47
CA ASP A 310 -16.55 10.12 -2.04
C ASP A 310 -15.16 10.26 -1.39
N LEU A 311 -14.10 9.80 -2.05
CA LEU A 311 -12.73 9.88 -1.54
C LEU A 311 -12.21 11.33 -1.55
N GLU A 312 -12.53 12.10 -2.59
CA GLU A 312 -12.17 13.52 -2.73
C GLU A 312 -12.73 14.36 -1.58
N GLU A 313 -13.98 14.11 -1.19
CA GLU A 313 -14.61 14.77 -0.03
C GLU A 313 -13.79 14.53 1.24
N GLN A 314 -13.40 13.27 1.51
CA GLN A 314 -12.64 12.94 2.73
C GLN A 314 -11.24 13.54 2.72
N LEU A 315 -10.58 13.61 1.56
CA LEU A 315 -9.28 14.28 1.43
C LEU A 315 -9.38 15.79 1.63
N THR A 316 -10.47 16.41 1.16
CA THR A 316 -10.74 17.84 1.35
C THR A 316 -10.93 18.17 2.82
N ASP A 317 -11.67 17.31 3.53
CA ASP A 317 -11.90 17.41 4.97
C ASP A 317 -10.70 16.97 5.81
N LYS A 318 -9.62 16.50 5.16
CA LYS A 318 -8.42 15.94 5.80
C LYS A 318 -8.73 14.81 6.79
N ASN A 319 -9.74 14.00 6.46
CA ASN A 319 -10.18 12.90 7.28
C ASN A 319 -9.50 11.59 6.87
N PHE A 320 -8.28 11.38 7.37
CA PHE A 320 -7.47 10.20 7.05
C PHE A 320 -8.22 8.87 7.27
N TYR A 321 -8.93 8.74 8.39
CA TYR A 321 -9.64 7.50 8.73
C TYR A 321 -10.75 7.20 7.71
N LEU A 322 -11.56 8.20 7.33
CA LEU A 322 -12.57 8.00 6.29
C LEU A 322 -11.92 7.80 4.91
N SER A 323 -10.79 8.45 4.61
CA SER A 323 -10.04 8.17 3.38
C SER A 323 -9.59 6.70 3.31
N GLN A 324 -9.09 6.12 4.40
CA GLN A 324 -8.70 4.70 4.48
C GLN A 324 -9.88 3.75 4.27
N ILE A 325 -11.11 4.15 4.62
CA ILE A 325 -12.32 3.36 4.37
C ILE A 325 -12.79 3.50 2.91
N LYS A 326 -12.68 4.69 2.32
CA LYS A 326 -13.16 4.97 0.96
C LYS A 326 -12.22 4.48 -0.14
N ALA A 327 -10.91 4.57 0.05
CA ALA A 327 -9.95 4.16 -0.98
C ALA A 327 -10.02 2.65 -1.38
N PRO A 328 -10.27 1.69 -0.47
CA PRO A 328 -10.55 0.31 -0.83
C PRO A 328 -11.74 0.13 -1.78
N ILE A 329 -12.74 1.01 -1.72
CA ILE A 329 -13.88 0.99 -2.64
C ILE A 329 -13.42 1.37 -4.06
N VAL A 330 -12.54 2.38 -4.16
CA VAL A 330 -11.92 2.76 -5.43
C VAL A 330 -11.14 1.59 -6.03
N ILE A 331 -10.32 0.88 -5.23
CA ILE A 331 -9.59 -0.33 -5.66
C ILE A 331 -10.54 -1.40 -6.22
N LYS A 332 -11.64 -1.69 -5.52
CA LYS A 332 -12.64 -2.67 -5.97
C LYS A 332 -13.27 -2.26 -7.30
N ASN A 333 -13.57 -0.99 -7.48
CA ASN A 333 -14.12 -0.48 -8.74
C ASN A 333 -13.09 -0.50 -9.88
N ILE A 334 -11.81 -0.23 -9.61
CA ILE A 334 -10.72 -0.40 -10.58
C ILE A 334 -10.60 -1.87 -11.00
N LYS A 335 -10.77 -2.82 -10.08
CA LYS A 335 -10.79 -4.27 -10.39
C LYS A 335 -11.96 -4.63 -11.32
N LEU A 336 -13.16 -4.10 -11.09
CA LEU A 336 -14.28 -4.30 -12.00
C LEU A 336 -14.01 -3.73 -13.41
N ILE A 337 -13.32 -2.59 -13.49
CA ILE A 337 -12.83 -2.04 -14.76
C ILE A 337 -11.84 -3.02 -15.41
N GLN A 338 -10.88 -3.56 -14.65
CA GLN A 338 -9.93 -4.56 -15.15
C GLN A 338 -10.63 -5.79 -15.74
N ASP A 339 -11.55 -6.39 -14.99
CA ASP A 339 -12.29 -7.60 -15.40
C ASP A 339 -13.08 -7.37 -16.70
N THR A 340 -13.61 -6.16 -16.88
CA THR A 340 -14.31 -5.72 -18.11
C THR A 340 -13.41 -5.74 -19.35
N PHE A 341 -12.10 -5.54 -19.18
CA PHE A 341 -11.12 -5.62 -20.26
C PHE A 341 -10.54 -7.02 -20.46
N GLU A 342 -10.51 -7.86 -19.43
CA GLU A 342 -9.96 -9.23 -19.49
C GLU A 342 -10.94 -10.28 -20.04
N THR A 343 -12.24 -10.12 -19.81
CA THR A 343 -13.30 -11.11 -20.10
C THR A 343 -13.60 -11.38 -21.59
N GLN A 344 -12.81 -10.86 -22.54
CA GLN A 344 -12.99 -11.14 -23.97
C GLN A 344 -11.64 -11.35 -24.70
N LYS A 345 -10.91 -12.41 -24.32
CA LYS A 345 -9.93 -13.07 -25.20
C LYS A 345 -10.58 -14.16 -26.04
#